data_AF-A0A6B2SQH6-F1
#
_entry.id   AF-A0A6B2SQH6-F1
#
_cell.length_a   1.000
_cell.length_b   1.000
_cell.length_c   1.000
_cell.angle_alpha   90.00
_cell.angle_beta   90.00
_cell.angle_gamma   90.00
#
_symmetry.space_group_name_H-M   'P 1'
#
loop_
_entity.id
_entity.type
_entity.pdbx_description
1 polymer ?
#
loop_
_entity_poly.entity_id
_entity_poly.type
_entity_poly.pdbx_seq_one_letter_code
_entity_poly.pdbx_strand_id
1 'polypeptide(L)' 'MQDHAENDLSRAGRRVIQGVVRTHAPTGGAAEPLAADPGLDGLDLRIVSALQIEPRASWAKVGSVLGVDAVTVARRWNRL' A
#
# COMPACT_ATOMS: atom_id res chain seq x y z
N MET A 1 23.96 15.66 2.63
CA MET A 1 24.18 14.52 1.69
C MET A 1 22.95 13.61 1.70
N GLN A 2 21.78 14.21 1.46
CA GLN A 2 20.49 13.55 1.22
C GLN A 2 19.93 14.36 0.05
N ASP A 3 20.25 13.92 -1.15
CA ASP A 3 19.96 14.63 -2.39
C ASP A 3 19.33 13.62 -3.37
N HIS A 4 18.27 14.03 -4.06
CA HIS A 4 17.71 13.44 -5.29
C HIS A 4 16.63 12.31 -5.31
N ALA A 5 15.95 11.91 -4.23
CA ALA A 5 14.89 10.86 -4.37
C ALA A 5 13.43 11.36 -4.34
N GLU A 6 13.19 12.67 -4.19
CA GLU A 6 11.83 13.20 -3.98
C GLU A 6 11.17 13.78 -5.24
N ASN A 7 11.89 13.92 -6.37
CA ASN A 7 11.44 14.78 -7.48
C ASN A 7 11.08 14.07 -8.82
N ASP A 8 10.81 12.76 -8.83
CA ASP A 8 10.45 12.04 -10.07
C ASP A 8 8.98 11.56 -10.12
N LEU A 9 8.07 12.36 -9.52
CA LEU A 9 6.61 12.14 -9.61
C LEU A 9 5.96 12.92 -10.77
N SER A 10 6.78 13.51 -11.65
CA SER A 10 6.34 14.46 -12.67
C SER A 10 6.23 13.83 -14.07
N ARG A 11 5.45 12.73 -14.22
CA ARG A 11 4.79 12.34 -15.49
C ARG A 11 4.00 11.03 -15.34
N ALA A 12 2.74 11.11 -14.91
CA ALA A 12 1.77 10.07 -15.23
C ALA A 12 0.35 10.64 -15.21
N GLY A 13 0.08 11.56 -16.13
CA GLY A 13 -1.29 11.83 -16.55
C GLY A 13 -1.85 10.60 -17.27
N ARG A 14 -2.53 9.71 -16.55
CA ARG A 14 -3.65 8.96 -17.12
C ARG A 14 -4.60 8.48 -16.04
N ARG A 15 -5.80 9.05 -16.03
CA ARG A 15 -6.95 8.53 -15.31
C ARG A 15 -7.20 7.08 -15.73
N VAL A 16 -7.17 6.17 -14.76
CA VAL A 16 -8.18 5.11 -14.63
C VAL A 16 -8.64 5.15 -13.17
N ILE A 17 -9.86 5.64 -13.04
CA ILE A 17 -10.75 5.44 -11.92
C ILE A 17 -10.93 3.92 -11.78
N GLN A 18 -10.39 3.30 -10.73
CA GLN A 18 -10.90 2.00 -10.31
C GLN A 18 -11.88 2.24 -9.17
N GLY A 19 -13.14 2.44 -9.56
CA GLY A 19 -14.24 1.94 -8.75
C GLY A 19 -14.23 0.42 -8.87
N VAL A 20 -14.00 -0.27 -7.75
CA VAL A 20 -14.63 -1.54 -7.41
C VAL A 20 -14.56 -1.63 -5.88
N VAL A 21 -15.75 -1.60 -5.29
CA VAL A 21 -16.07 -1.91 -3.91
C VAL A 21 -15.51 -3.30 -3.60
N ARG A 22 -14.65 -3.44 -2.59
CA ARG A 22 -14.49 -4.74 -1.91
C ARG A 22 -15.45 -4.79 -0.74
N THR A 23 -16.60 -5.40 -1.00
CA THR A 23 -17.36 -6.11 0.02
C THR A 23 -16.44 -7.17 0.62
N HIS A 24 -16.05 -7.02 1.88
CA HIS A 24 -15.71 -8.20 2.68
C HIS A 24 -17.04 -8.70 3.26
N ALA A 25 -17.65 -9.68 2.59
CA ALA A 25 -18.79 -10.38 3.18
C ALA A 25 -18.23 -11.35 4.23
N PRO A 26 -18.65 -11.28 5.51
CA PRO A 26 -18.30 -12.29 6.49
C PRO A 26 -19.09 -13.56 6.19
N THR A 27 -18.46 -14.51 5.51
CA THR A 27 -18.93 -15.90 5.51
C THR A 27 -18.23 -16.63 6.63
N GLY A 28 -18.94 -16.85 7.74
CA GLY A 28 -18.43 -17.58 8.88
C GLY A 28 -19.31 -17.36 10.10
N GLY A 29 -20.46 -18.03 10.13
CA GLY A 29 -21.20 -18.19 11.38
C GLY A 29 -20.41 -19.03 12.38
N ALA A 30 -20.66 -18.74 13.66
CA ALA A 30 -20.10 -19.32 14.88
C ALA A 30 -18.81 -18.66 15.41
N ALA A 31 -19.00 -17.96 16.54
CA ALA A 31 -18.04 -17.28 17.40
C ALA A 31 -17.52 -15.93 16.89
N GLU A 32 -17.95 -14.85 17.53
CA GLU A 32 -17.47 -13.49 17.27
C GLU A 32 -15.94 -13.42 17.23
N PRO A 33 -15.35 -12.97 16.12
CA PRO A 33 -13.95 -12.62 16.08
C PRO A 33 -13.81 -11.27 16.78
N LEU A 34 -13.12 -11.20 17.92
CA LEU A 34 -12.65 -9.94 18.48
C LEU A 34 -11.96 -9.16 17.35
N ALA A 35 -12.61 -8.06 16.96
CA ALA A 35 -12.29 -7.11 15.90
C ALA A 35 -10.89 -7.25 15.29
N ALA A 36 -10.83 -7.76 14.06
CA ALA A 36 -9.73 -7.45 13.16
C ALA A 36 -9.75 -5.93 12.97
N ASP A 37 -8.75 -5.25 13.52
CA ASP A 37 -8.65 -3.80 13.51
C ASP A 37 -8.71 -3.28 12.05
N PRO A 38 -9.73 -2.50 11.66
CA PRO A 38 -9.92 -2.05 10.28
C PRO A 38 -8.91 -0.97 9.86
N GLY A 39 -7.97 -0.58 10.74
CA GLY A 39 -7.03 0.51 10.55
C GLY A 39 -5.87 0.22 9.58
N LEU A 40 -5.41 -1.03 9.45
CA LEU A 40 -4.32 -1.42 8.55
C LEU A 40 -4.68 -2.69 7.79
N ASP A 41 -4.68 -2.62 6.45
CA ASP A 41 -4.90 -3.82 5.64
C ASP A 41 -3.61 -4.59 5.37
N GLY A 42 -3.73 -5.81 4.83
CA GLY A 42 -2.58 -6.68 4.59
C GLY A 42 -1.56 -6.13 3.57
N LEU A 43 -1.96 -5.22 2.67
CA LEU A 43 -1.01 -4.56 1.78
C LEU A 43 -0.22 -3.49 2.53
N ASP A 44 -0.87 -2.76 3.43
CA ASP A 44 -0.22 -1.77 4.28
C ASP A 44 0.85 -2.42 5.18
N LEU A 45 0.54 -3.58 5.78
CA LEU A 45 1.52 -4.36 6.55
C LEU A 45 2.71 -4.81 5.70
N ARG A 46 2.48 -5.26 4.47
CA ARG A 46 3.57 -5.67 3.56
C ARG A 46 4.47 -4.49 3.16
N ILE A 47 3.90 -3.31 2.99
CA ILE A 47 4.66 -2.08 2.72
C ILE A 47 5.53 -1.74 3.94
N VAL A 48 4.96 -1.76 5.14
CA VAL A 48 5.70 -1.53 6.40
C VAL A 48 6.85 -2.54 6.54
N SER A 49 6.58 -3.84 6.35
CA SER A 49 7.61 -4.88 6.44
C SER A 49 8.74 -4.68 5.42
N ALA A 50 8.44 -4.28 4.19
CA ALA A 50 9.47 -4.00 3.19
C ALA A 50 10.39 -2.84 3.60
N LEU A 51 9.82 -1.76 4.15
CA LEU A 51 10.57 -0.59 4.60
C LEU A 51 11.34 -0.83 5.91
N GLN A 52 10.87 -1.74 6.77
CA GLN A 52 11.63 -2.17 7.94
C GLN A 52 12.94 -2.87 7.55
N ILE A 53 12.95 -3.59 6.42
CA ILE A 53 14.13 -4.27 5.89
C ILE A 53 15.06 -3.27 5.16
N GLU A 54 14.48 -2.41 4.31
CA GLU A 54 15.23 -1.43 3.53
C GLU A 54 14.56 -0.04 3.60
N PRO A 55 14.90 0.79 4.60
CA PRO A 55 14.21 2.07 4.84
C PRO A 55 14.36 3.12 3.74
N ARG A 56 15.36 2.96 2.86
CA ARG A 56 15.64 3.87 1.74
C ARG A 56 15.23 3.28 0.39
N ALA A 57 14.48 2.17 0.38
CA ALA A 57 13.97 1.60 -0.86
C ALA A 57 13.07 2.62 -1.57
N SER A 58 13.21 2.72 -2.89
CA SER A 58 12.30 3.53 -3.70
C SER A 58 10.92 2.88 -3.78
N TRP A 59 9.87 3.69 -3.96
CA TRP A 59 8.51 3.17 -4.14
C TRP A 59 8.37 2.23 -5.35
N ALA A 60 9.17 2.46 -6.40
CA ALA A 60 9.25 1.58 -7.55
C ALA A 60 9.81 0.19 -7.17
N LYS A 61 10.85 0.15 -6.32
CA LYS A 61 11.42 -1.11 -5.82
C LYS A 61 10.42 -1.86 -4.94
N VAL A 62 9.79 -1.16 -4.00
CA VAL A 62 8.78 -1.75 -3.10
C VAL A 62 7.60 -2.27 -3.92
N GLY A 63 7.09 -1.49 -4.87
CA GLY A 63 5.99 -1.90 -5.76
C GLY A 63 6.32 -3.14 -6.60
N SER A 64 7.54 -3.20 -7.16
CA SER A 64 8.02 -4.35 -7.93
C SER A 64 8.04 -5.64 -7.10
N VAL A 65 8.54 -5.58 -5.86
CA VAL A 65 8.56 -6.75 -4.94
C VAL A 65 7.14 -7.15 -4.51
N LEU A 66 6.26 -6.18 -4.30
CA LEU A 66 4.90 -6.44 -3.79
C LEU A 66 3.88 -6.77 -4.88
N GLY A 67 4.22 -6.55 -6.16
CA GLY A 67 3.34 -6.75 -7.32
C GLY A 67 2.29 -5.65 -7.48
N VAL A 68 2.60 -4.41 -7.06
CA VAL A 68 1.69 -3.26 -7.10
C VAL A 68 2.39 -2.02 -7.65
N ASP A 69 1.61 -1.10 -8.21
CA ASP A 69 2.14 0.15 -8.75
C ASP A 69 2.75 1.05 -7.67
N ALA A 70 3.86 1.72 -8.01
CA ALA A 70 4.60 2.59 -7.09
C ALA A 70 3.74 3.72 -6.51
N VAL A 71 2.83 4.30 -7.30
CA VAL A 71 1.89 5.35 -6.85
C VAL A 71 0.89 4.78 -5.85
N THR A 72 0.48 3.53 -6.03
CA THR A 72 -0.41 2.84 -5.07
C THR A 72 0.29 2.63 -3.73
N VAL A 73 1.57 2.25 -3.74
CA VAL A 73 2.39 2.11 -2.52
C VAL A 73 2.53 3.46 -1.82
N ALA A 74 2.96 4.50 -2.53
CA ALA A 74 3.16 5.84 -1.95
C ALA A 74 1.86 6.42 -1.36
N ARG A 75 0.73 6.27 -2.06
CA ARG A 75 -0.59 6.73 -1.57
C ARG A 75 -1.03 5.98 -0.32
N ARG A 76 -0.75 4.68 -0.24
CA ARG A 76 -1.10 3.87 0.94
C ARG A 76 -0.26 4.25 2.14
N TRP A 77 1.06 4.37 1.94
CA TRP A 77 1.98 4.86 2.98
C TRP A 77 1.56 6.21 3.56
N ASN A 78 1.18 7.18 2.71
CA ASN A 78 0.71 8.49 3.16
C ASN A 78 -0.61 8.47 3.94
N ARG A 79 -1.32 7.33 3.99
CA ARG A 79 -2.56 7.16 4.77
C ARG A 79 -2.31 6.47 6.12
N LEU A 80 -1.11 5.89 6.32
CA LEU A 80 -0.67 5.28 7.58
C LEU A 80 -0.10 6.37 8.51
#